data_AF-A0A4J1VXV3-F1
#
_entry.id   AF-A0A4J1VXV3-F1
#
_cell.length_a   1.000
_cell.length_b   1.000
_cell.length_c   1.000
_cell.angle_alpha   90.00
_cell.angle_beta   90.00
_cell.angle_gamma   90.00
#
_symmetry.space_group_name_H-M   'P 1'
#
loop_
_entity.id
_entity.type
_entity.pdbx_description
1 polymer ?
#
loop_
_entity_poly.entity_id
_entity_poly.type
_entity_poly.pdbx_seq_one_letter_code
_entity_poly.pdbx_strand_id
1 'polypeptide(L)'
;MQYSCGKININIPDGYGDIKDIVFSAHIIVRYNNGHCGGIDPHIIGLCKKQIRRMSLYPILIIVSRDSKVIDDYKNLDIAYVDCTQCSNNFETALHVKNILKLLKIQLIHCHGYSTNYFLYMLKKLDKNGFGKVKTVITCHGWVEYNLKKKFLTYFDFWTYSMGDAFICVSETMKKRLESIIKKVEGVCACANFLLNDSEYLKYIGENSKSKIRKHFSVQKMFVETMRVYDELLEKSSHG
;
A
#
# COMPACT_ATOMS: atom_id res chain seq x y z
N MET A 1 -19.13 3.71 -12.39
CA MET A 1 -18.72 4.96 -13.10
C MET A 1 -17.25 4.91 -13.55
N GLN A 2 -16.94 5.41 -14.75
CA GLN A 2 -15.56 5.46 -15.28
C GLN A 2 -15.15 6.90 -15.63
N TYR A 3 -13.96 7.31 -15.20
CA TYR A 3 -13.36 8.61 -15.50
C TYR A 3 -11.97 8.41 -16.11
N SER A 4 -11.50 9.36 -16.92
CA SER A 4 -10.15 9.34 -17.48
C SER A 4 -9.45 10.67 -17.24
N CYS A 5 -8.16 10.63 -16.89
CA CYS A 5 -7.33 11.82 -16.69
C CYS A 5 -6.01 11.67 -17.44
N GLY A 6 -5.98 12.00 -18.72
CA GLY A 6 -4.84 11.68 -19.59
C GLY A 6 -4.70 10.17 -19.78
N LYS A 7 -3.57 9.58 -19.38
CA LYS A 7 -3.29 8.14 -19.56
C LYS A 7 -3.70 7.26 -18.37
N ILE A 8 -4.47 7.78 -17.42
CA ILE A 8 -4.99 6.98 -16.31
C ILE A 8 -6.51 6.90 -16.37
N ASN A 9 -7.04 5.74 -16.02
CA ASN A 9 -8.48 5.48 -15.92
C ASN A 9 -8.86 5.23 -14.47
N ILE A 10 -9.95 5.82 -14.01
CA ILE A 10 -10.50 5.65 -12.68
C ILE A 10 -11.81 4.88 -12.81
N ASN A 11 -11.91 3.74 -12.13
CA ASN A 11 -13.12 2.95 -12.03
C ASN A 11 -13.66 3.05 -10.60
N ILE A 12 -14.90 3.50 -10.47
CA ILE A 12 -15.64 3.55 -9.22
C ILE A 12 -16.84 2.60 -9.34
N PRO A 13 -16.97 1.57 -8.49
CA PRO A 13 -18.12 0.68 -8.47
C PRO A 13 -19.42 1.46 -8.22
N ASP A 14 -20.52 1.03 -8.83
CA ASP A 14 -21.77 1.81 -8.77
C ASP A 14 -22.35 1.92 -7.36
N GLY A 15 -22.02 0.99 -6.45
CA GLY A 15 -22.44 1.01 -5.05
C GLY A 15 -21.75 2.05 -4.17
N TYR A 16 -20.80 2.83 -4.70
CA TYR A 16 -20.04 3.82 -3.93
C TYR A 16 -20.75 5.18 -3.80
N GLY A 17 -21.71 5.51 -4.67
CA GLY A 17 -22.37 6.82 -4.71
C GLY A 17 -21.60 7.88 -5.52
N ASP A 18 -21.93 9.17 -5.34
CA ASP A 18 -21.25 10.27 -6.05
C ASP A 18 -19.81 10.44 -5.56
N ILE A 19 -18.87 10.37 -6.51
CA ILE A 19 -17.42 10.45 -6.26
C ILE A 19 -16.99 11.69 -5.47
N LYS A 20 -17.74 12.80 -5.57
CA LYS A 20 -17.41 14.06 -4.88
C LYS A 20 -17.66 14.00 -3.37
N ASP A 21 -18.56 13.13 -2.95
CA ASP A 21 -18.93 12.98 -1.53
C ASP A 21 -18.11 11.90 -0.83
N ILE A 22 -17.36 11.12 -1.62
CA ILE A 22 -16.55 10.03 -1.12
C ILE A 22 -15.19 10.54 -0.67
N VAL A 23 -14.80 10.12 0.53
CA VAL A 23 -13.46 10.28 1.06
C VAL A 23 -12.72 8.96 0.95
N PHE A 24 -11.54 8.99 0.34
CA PHE A 24 -10.77 7.80 -0.02
C PHE A 24 -9.53 7.58 0.85
N SER A 25 -9.22 6.31 1.09
CA SER A 25 -7.88 5.82 1.44
C SER A 25 -7.26 5.12 0.24
N ALA A 26 -6.16 5.68 -0.29
CA ALA A 26 -5.49 5.15 -1.46
C ALA A 26 -4.47 4.06 -1.09
N HIS A 27 -4.60 2.86 -1.65
CA HIS A 27 -3.59 1.82 -1.56
C HIS A 27 -2.81 1.76 -2.86
N ILE A 28 -1.49 1.95 -2.81
CA ILE A 28 -0.67 1.95 -4.03
C ILE A 28 -0.06 0.55 -4.21
N ILE A 29 -0.21 0.01 -5.42
CA ILE A 29 0.34 -1.27 -5.84
C ILE A 29 1.23 -1.03 -7.05
N VAL A 30 2.51 -1.38 -6.96
CA VAL A 30 3.46 -1.27 -8.09
C VAL A 30 3.90 -2.65 -8.55
N ARG A 31 3.53 -3.04 -9.77
CA ARG A 31 3.92 -4.32 -10.41
C ARG A 31 4.91 -4.08 -11.54
N TYR A 32 5.95 -4.93 -11.62
CA TYR A 32 7.03 -4.79 -12.60
C TYR A 32 7.05 -5.87 -13.71
N ASN A 33 6.21 -6.91 -13.71
CA ASN A 33 6.18 -7.96 -14.76
C ASN A 33 4.86 -8.76 -14.86
N ASN A 34 4.67 -9.44 -16.01
CA ASN A 34 3.51 -10.22 -16.53
C ASN A 34 3.02 -11.40 -15.68
N GLY A 35 2.77 -11.19 -14.40
CA GLY A 35 2.26 -12.22 -13.49
C GLY A 35 0.82 -11.96 -13.03
N HIS A 36 0.05 -13.04 -12.92
CA HIS A 36 -1.20 -13.08 -12.16
C HIS A 36 -1.01 -12.60 -10.72
N CYS A 37 -2.10 -12.15 -10.08
CA CYS A 37 -2.18 -11.76 -8.67
C CYS A 37 -1.34 -12.65 -7.73
N GLY A 38 -0.27 -12.10 -7.15
CA GLY A 38 0.70 -12.85 -6.34
C GLY A 38 1.24 -12.05 -5.15
N GLY A 39 1.57 -12.75 -4.06
CA GLY A 39 2.20 -12.15 -2.88
C GLY A 39 1.23 -11.32 -2.03
N ILE A 40 1.35 -10.00 -2.12
CA ILE A 40 0.69 -9.03 -1.23
C ILE A 40 -0.69 -8.59 -1.71
N ASP A 41 -0.97 -8.73 -3.00
CA ASP A 41 -2.18 -8.19 -3.62
C ASP A 41 -3.47 -8.81 -3.08
N PRO A 42 -3.59 -10.15 -2.90
CA PRO A 42 -4.78 -10.76 -2.28
C PRO A 42 -5.04 -10.23 -0.86
N HIS A 43 -3.99 -9.82 -0.16
CA HIS A 43 -4.08 -9.28 1.18
C HIS A 43 -4.58 -7.83 1.18
N ILE A 44 -4.07 -6.99 0.28
CA ILE A 44 -4.57 -5.63 0.08
C ILE A 44 -6.05 -5.69 -0.32
N ILE A 45 -6.42 -6.57 -1.26
CA ILE A 45 -7.81 -6.78 -1.68
C ILE A 45 -8.67 -7.18 -0.47
N GLY A 46 -8.20 -8.12 0.36
CA GLY A 46 -8.90 -8.55 1.57
C GLY A 46 -9.08 -7.42 2.60
N LEU A 47 -8.09 -6.53 2.73
CA LEU A 47 -8.16 -5.35 3.58
C LEU A 47 -9.21 -4.35 3.05
N CYS A 48 -9.16 -4.03 1.76
CA CYS A 48 -10.10 -3.11 1.12
C CYS A 48 -11.55 -3.59 1.27
N LYS A 49 -11.82 -4.89 1.03
CA LYS A 49 -13.17 -5.45 1.22
C LYS A 49 -13.70 -5.29 2.66
N LYS A 50 -12.82 -5.28 3.66
CA LYS A 50 -13.20 -5.05 5.06
C LYS A 50 -13.38 -3.58 5.38
N GLN A 51 -12.58 -2.69 4.79
CA GLN A 51 -12.71 -1.24 4.95
C GLN A 51 -14.04 -0.71 4.41
N ILE A 52 -14.46 -1.18 3.22
CA ILE A 52 -15.75 -0.80 2.61
C ILE A 52 -16.92 -1.02 3.59
N ARG A 53 -16.87 -2.09 4.41
CA ARG A 53 -17.93 -2.44 5.37
C ARG A 53 -18.00 -1.52 6.60
N ARG A 54 -17.01 -0.67 6.85
CA ARG A 54 -16.96 0.23 8.02
C ARG A 54 -17.10 1.73 7.70
N MET A 55 -17.23 2.09 6.41
CA MET A 55 -17.82 3.34 5.89
C MET A 55 -17.19 4.70 6.24
N SER A 56 -16.06 4.80 6.93
CA SER A 56 -15.41 6.11 7.17
C SER A 56 -14.43 6.54 6.06
N LEU A 57 -13.76 5.59 5.41
CA LEU A 57 -12.85 5.82 4.30
C LEU A 57 -13.02 4.71 3.25
N TYR A 58 -13.36 5.09 2.03
CA TYR A 58 -13.51 4.13 0.94
C TYR A 58 -12.13 3.78 0.36
N PRO A 59 -11.78 2.50 0.23
CA PRO A 59 -10.53 2.13 -0.39
C PRO A 59 -10.57 2.39 -1.88
N ILE A 60 -9.46 2.91 -2.40
CA ILE A 60 -9.16 2.95 -3.83
C ILE A 60 -7.77 2.38 -4.09
N LEU A 61 -7.65 1.48 -5.06
CA LEU A 61 -6.37 0.89 -5.45
C LEU A 61 -5.72 1.71 -6.56
N ILE A 62 -4.50 2.23 -6.37
CA ILE A 62 -3.73 2.87 -7.45
C ILE A 62 -2.77 1.81 -8.01
N ILE A 63 -3.07 1.31 -9.21
CA ILE A 63 -2.37 0.19 -9.83
C ILE A 63 -1.35 0.73 -10.84
N VAL A 64 -0.09 0.72 -10.45
CA VAL A 64 1.05 1.10 -11.28
C VAL A 64 1.65 -0.15 -11.89
N SER A 65 1.39 -0.38 -13.17
CA SER A 65 1.90 -1.52 -13.94
C SER A 65 2.15 -1.09 -15.38
N ARG A 66 2.90 -1.89 -16.14
CA ARG A 66 3.02 -1.77 -17.61
C ARG A 66 2.35 -2.93 -18.36
N ASP A 67 1.80 -3.88 -17.62
CA ASP A 67 0.99 -4.97 -18.16
C ASP A 67 -0.49 -4.61 -17.99
N SER A 68 -1.19 -4.40 -19.11
CA SER A 68 -2.62 -4.10 -19.13
C SER A 68 -3.48 -5.26 -18.66
N LYS A 69 -3.00 -6.52 -18.78
CA LYS A 69 -3.73 -7.70 -18.32
C LYS A 69 -3.91 -7.73 -16.81
N VAL A 70 -3.06 -7.00 -16.07
CA VAL A 70 -3.17 -6.88 -14.61
C VAL A 70 -4.54 -6.37 -14.18
N ILE A 71 -5.19 -5.55 -15.01
CA ILE A 71 -6.48 -4.92 -14.68
C ILE A 71 -7.60 -5.96 -14.66
N ASP A 72 -7.46 -7.06 -15.40
CA ASP A 72 -8.45 -8.14 -15.40
C ASP A 72 -8.59 -8.79 -14.02
N ASP A 73 -7.53 -8.79 -13.20
CA ASP A 73 -7.56 -9.25 -11.80
C ASP A 73 -8.49 -8.37 -10.91
N TYR A 74 -8.77 -7.13 -11.32
CA TYR A 74 -9.46 -6.12 -10.52
C TYR A 74 -10.84 -5.72 -11.06
N LYS A 75 -11.13 -5.93 -12.35
CA LYS A 75 -12.41 -5.52 -12.98
C LYS A 75 -13.66 -6.05 -12.27
N ASN A 76 -13.57 -7.26 -11.72
CA ASN A 76 -14.68 -7.92 -11.04
C ASN A 76 -14.64 -7.76 -9.52
N LEU A 77 -13.76 -6.89 -9.00
CA LEU A 77 -13.75 -6.54 -7.60
C LEU A 77 -14.67 -5.34 -7.39
N ASP A 78 -15.58 -5.42 -6.42
CA ASP A 78 -16.34 -4.26 -5.92
C ASP A 78 -15.43 -3.32 -5.11
N ILE A 79 -14.34 -2.86 -5.72
CA ILE A 79 -13.34 -1.98 -5.13
C ILE A 79 -12.95 -0.94 -6.17
N ALA A 80 -12.98 0.33 -5.81
CA ALA A 80 -12.49 1.40 -6.68
C ALA A 80 -11.01 1.21 -7.04
N TYR A 81 -10.64 1.52 -8.28
CA TYR A 81 -9.25 1.47 -8.70
C TYR A 81 -8.88 2.53 -9.74
N VAL A 82 -7.60 2.89 -9.78
CA VAL A 82 -6.96 3.72 -10.78
C VAL A 82 -6.00 2.84 -11.59
N ASP A 83 -6.32 2.67 -12.86
CA ASP A 83 -5.51 1.98 -13.85
C ASP A 83 -4.47 2.93 -14.44
N CYS A 84 -3.19 2.64 -14.22
CA CYS A 84 -2.06 3.39 -14.78
C CYS A 84 -1.27 2.60 -15.83
N THR A 85 -1.86 1.56 -16.42
CA THR A 85 -1.18 0.65 -17.35
C THR A 85 -0.78 1.31 -18.67
N GLN A 86 -1.46 2.38 -19.07
CA GLN A 86 -1.17 3.11 -20.30
C GLN A 86 0.03 4.06 -20.18
N CYS A 87 0.57 4.29 -18.98
CA CYS A 87 1.79 5.08 -18.82
C CYS A 87 3.02 4.25 -19.18
N SER A 88 4.02 4.87 -19.79
CA SER A 88 5.27 4.23 -20.24
C SER A 88 6.27 4.01 -19.11
N ASN A 89 6.26 4.88 -18.10
CA ASN A 89 7.20 4.83 -16.98
C ASN A 89 6.61 5.42 -15.70
N ASN A 90 7.32 5.25 -14.59
CA ASN A 90 6.86 5.69 -13.26
C ASN A 90 6.78 7.20 -13.13
N PHE A 91 7.67 7.96 -13.79
CA PHE A 91 7.63 9.42 -13.73
C PHE A 91 6.39 9.97 -14.44
N GLU A 92 6.12 9.49 -15.66
CA GLU A 92 4.88 9.79 -16.39
C GLU A 92 3.65 9.39 -15.58
N THR A 93 3.69 8.21 -14.93
CA THR A 93 2.60 7.78 -14.05
C THR A 93 2.38 8.78 -12.93
N ALA A 94 3.44 9.25 -12.25
CA ALA A 94 3.30 10.24 -11.18
C ALA A 94 2.76 11.59 -11.68
N LEU A 95 3.11 12.01 -12.91
CA LEU A 95 2.57 13.22 -13.52
C LEU A 95 1.07 13.15 -13.81
N HIS A 96 0.55 11.97 -14.14
CA HIS A 96 -0.89 11.77 -14.28
C HIS A 96 -1.57 11.59 -12.92
N VAL A 97 -1.01 10.74 -12.05
CA VAL A 97 -1.55 10.42 -10.73
C VAL A 97 -1.67 11.67 -9.85
N LYS A 98 -0.74 12.63 -9.90
CA LYS A 98 -0.88 13.86 -9.10
C LYS A 98 -2.18 14.63 -9.38
N ASN A 99 -2.76 14.49 -10.57
CA ASN A 99 -4.00 15.17 -10.91
C ASN A 99 -5.25 14.48 -10.33
N ILE A 100 -5.16 13.25 -9.80
CA ILE A 100 -6.34 12.56 -9.26
C ILE A 100 -6.90 13.26 -8.02
N LEU A 101 -6.08 13.97 -7.24
CA LEU A 101 -6.57 14.73 -6.08
C LEU A 101 -7.52 15.87 -6.46
N LYS A 102 -7.49 16.32 -7.72
CA LYS A 102 -8.47 17.28 -8.25
C LYS A 102 -9.87 16.64 -8.41
N LEU A 103 -9.92 15.32 -8.51
CA LEU A 103 -11.13 14.54 -8.74
C LEU A 103 -11.57 13.79 -7.47
N LEU A 104 -10.62 13.33 -6.66
CA LEU A 104 -10.82 12.44 -5.52
C LEU A 104 -10.36 13.13 -4.23
N LYS A 105 -11.16 13.03 -3.18
CA LYS A 105 -10.76 13.44 -1.83
C LYS A 105 -9.98 12.31 -1.16
N ILE A 106 -8.68 12.23 -1.38
CA ILE A 106 -7.81 11.24 -0.71
C ILE A 106 -7.24 11.84 0.57
N GLN A 107 -7.58 11.27 1.72
CA GLN A 107 -7.06 11.72 3.03
C GLN A 107 -5.88 10.89 3.53
N LEU A 108 -5.77 9.66 3.05
CA LEU A 108 -4.76 8.71 3.50
C LEU A 108 -4.19 7.93 2.33
N ILE A 109 -2.88 7.70 2.35
CA ILE A 109 -2.18 6.83 1.41
C ILE A 109 -1.53 5.70 2.19
N HIS A 110 -1.70 4.47 1.73
CA HIS A 110 -1.12 3.28 2.33
C HIS A 110 -0.25 2.52 1.32
N CYS A 111 1.05 2.47 1.61
CA CYS A 111 2.05 1.79 0.78
C CYS A 111 2.36 0.38 1.28
N HIS A 112 2.62 -0.49 0.31
CA HIS A 112 2.82 -1.93 0.52
C HIS A 112 4.07 -2.43 -0.21
N GLY A 113 5.25 -2.02 0.26
CA GLY A 113 6.55 -2.53 -0.20
C GLY A 113 7.47 -1.50 -0.88
N TYR A 114 8.72 -1.93 -1.14
CA TYR A 114 9.84 -1.10 -1.61
C TYR A 114 9.52 -0.21 -2.81
N SER A 115 9.09 -0.81 -3.93
CA SER A 115 8.86 -0.07 -5.16
C SER A 115 7.74 0.95 -5.05
N THR A 116 6.74 0.63 -4.22
CA THR A 116 5.64 1.51 -3.87
C THR A 116 6.15 2.72 -3.08
N ASN A 117 7.08 2.50 -2.15
CA ASN A 117 7.67 3.59 -1.37
C ASN A 117 8.45 4.56 -2.29
N TYR A 118 9.27 4.06 -3.20
CA TYR A 118 10.01 4.90 -4.15
C TYR A 118 9.07 5.71 -5.04
N PHE A 119 8.01 5.08 -5.56
CA PHE A 119 7.02 5.75 -6.39
C PHE A 119 6.30 6.86 -5.60
N LEU A 120 5.85 6.58 -4.37
CA LEU A 120 5.17 7.57 -3.55
C LEU A 120 6.10 8.73 -3.18
N TYR A 121 7.37 8.44 -2.86
CA TYR A 121 8.34 9.49 -2.56
C TYR A 121 8.48 10.47 -3.73
N MET A 122 8.62 9.95 -4.95
CA MET A 122 8.64 10.77 -6.17
C MET A 122 7.34 11.56 -6.34
N LEU A 123 6.17 10.91 -6.17
CA LEU A 123 4.87 11.57 -6.29
C LEU A 123 4.70 12.73 -5.30
N LYS A 124 5.06 12.53 -4.03
CA LYS A 124 5.01 13.57 -2.99
C LYS A 124 5.97 14.73 -3.28
N LYS A 125 7.13 14.47 -3.89
CA LYS A 125 8.07 15.53 -4.31
C LYS A 125 7.55 16.32 -5.49
N LEU A 126 6.86 15.68 -6.44
CA LEU A 126 6.27 16.32 -7.61
C LEU A 126 5.02 17.13 -7.29
N ASP A 127 4.26 16.73 -6.27
CA ASP A 127 3.04 17.40 -5.82
C ASP A 127 3.08 17.69 -4.32
N LYS A 128 3.92 18.65 -3.93
CA LYS A 128 4.14 19.02 -2.52
C LYS A 128 2.87 19.54 -1.83
N ASN A 129 1.98 20.19 -2.58
CA ASN A 129 0.79 20.84 -2.04
C ASN A 129 -0.45 19.94 -2.02
N GLY A 130 -0.52 18.93 -2.90
CA GLY A 130 -1.50 17.86 -2.82
C GLY A 130 -0.94 16.66 -2.07
N PHE A 131 -0.42 15.66 -2.81
CA PHE A 131 0.06 14.39 -2.25
C PHE A 131 1.09 14.55 -1.12
N GLY A 132 1.93 15.58 -1.18
CA GLY A 132 2.92 15.88 -0.13
C GLY A 132 2.33 16.16 1.24
N LYS A 133 1.07 16.61 1.33
CA LYS A 133 0.35 16.87 2.59
C LYS A 133 -0.54 15.71 3.03
N VAL A 134 -0.79 14.73 2.17
CA VAL A 134 -1.65 13.59 2.48
C VAL A 134 -0.94 12.64 3.45
N LYS A 135 -1.65 12.25 4.50
CA LYS A 135 -1.14 11.34 5.52
C LYS A 135 -0.74 10.00 4.90
N THR A 136 0.39 9.46 5.32
CA THR A 136 0.94 8.25 4.71
C THR A 136 1.25 7.18 5.73
N VAL A 137 0.71 6.00 5.48
CA VAL A 137 0.99 4.76 6.21
C VAL A 137 1.88 3.88 5.35
N ILE A 138 2.95 3.33 5.91
CA ILE A 138 3.86 2.42 5.21
C ILE A 138 3.84 1.06 5.88
N THR A 139 3.47 0.01 5.14
CA THR A 139 3.64 -1.37 5.62
C THR A 139 5.08 -1.81 5.40
N CYS A 140 5.72 -2.26 6.48
CA CYS A 140 7.10 -2.73 6.47
C CYS A 140 7.11 -4.25 6.31
N HIS A 141 7.39 -4.76 5.10
CA HIS A 141 7.44 -6.20 4.79
C HIS A 141 8.79 -6.88 5.08
N GLY A 142 9.71 -6.13 5.69
CA GLY A 142 11.04 -6.59 6.04
C GLY A 142 12.09 -6.33 4.98
N TRP A 143 13.34 -6.26 5.44
CA TRP A 143 14.47 -5.94 4.58
C TRP A 143 15.25 -7.16 4.13
N VAL A 144 15.49 -7.22 2.82
CA VAL A 144 16.22 -8.32 2.21
C VAL A 144 17.65 -7.85 1.97
N GLU A 145 18.62 -8.37 2.71
CA GLU A 145 20.00 -7.85 2.77
C GLU A 145 21.09 -8.90 2.43
N TYR A 146 20.75 -9.89 1.61
CA TYR A 146 21.68 -11.00 1.31
C TYR A 146 22.89 -10.60 0.44
N ASN A 147 22.86 -9.45 -0.24
CA ASN A 147 23.99 -8.96 -1.03
C ASN A 147 24.13 -7.42 -0.99
N LEU A 148 25.30 -6.91 -1.40
CA LEU A 148 25.62 -5.48 -1.36
C LEU A 148 24.59 -4.62 -2.10
N LYS A 149 24.16 -5.03 -3.29
CA LYS A 149 23.14 -4.32 -4.08
C LYS A 149 21.82 -4.18 -3.31
N LYS A 150 21.38 -5.23 -2.62
CA LYS A 150 20.15 -5.23 -1.82
C LYS A 150 20.31 -4.49 -0.49
N LYS A 151 21.51 -4.47 0.10
CA LYS A 151 21.85 -3.57 1.22
C LYS A 151 21.75 -2.10 0.82
N PHE A 152 22.28 -1.73 -0.33
CA PHE A 152 22.14 -0.37 -0.87
C PHE A 152 20.67 0.00 -1.13
N LEU A 153 19.91 -0.89 -1.77
CA LEU A 153 18.46 -0.67 -1.97
C LEU A 153 17.70 -0.56 -0.65
N THR A 154 18.11 -1.28 0.39
CA THR A 154 17.51 -1.14 1.73
C THR A 154 17.87 0.21 2.35
N TYR A 155 19.10 0.67 2.17
CA TYR A 155 19.52 1.99 2.64
C TYR A 155 18.71 3.13 1.99
N PHE A 156 18.54 3.08 0.67
CA PHE A 156 17.70 4.03 -0.05
C PHE A 156 16.21 3.92 0.33
N ASP A 157 15.74 2.72 0.65
CA ASP A 157 14.37 2.52 1.13
C ASP A 157 14.16 3.23 2.47
N PHE A 158 15.11 3.17 3.41
CA PHE A 158 15.01 3.91 4.68
C PHE A 158 14.79 5.41 4.48
N TRP A 159 15.37 6.01 3.44
CA TRP A 159 15.17 7.42 3.17
C TRP A 159 13.73 7.73 2.78
N THR A 160 13.07 6.81 2.07
CA THR A 160 11.65 6.96 1.71
C THR A 160 10.75 6.93 2.94
N TYR A 161 11.17 6.31 4.06
CA TYR A 161 10.34 6.21 5.26
C TYR A 161 10.19 7.56 5.96
N SER A 162 11.06 8.54 5.68
CA SER A 162 10.87 9.92 6.14
C SER A 162 9.53 10.54 5.70
N MET A 163 8.86 9.98 4.69
CA MET A 163 7.55 10.45 4.22
C MET A 163 6.35 9.81 4.94
N GLY A 164 6.59 8.81 5.79
CA GLY A 164 5.56 8.08 6.53
C GLY A 164 5.15 8.83 7.80
N ASP A 165 3.84 9.01 7.99
CA ASP A 165 3.25 9.52 9.22
C ASP A 165 3.03 8.40 10.25
N ALA A 166 2.75 7.19 9.79
CA ALA A 166 2.69 5.97 10.59
C ALA A 166 3.23 4.75 9.84
N PHE A 167 3.54 3.69 10.58
CA PHE A 167 4.16 2.49 10.05
C PHE A 167 3.46 1.25 10.57
N ILE A 168 3.13 0.34 9.66
CA ILE A 168 2.56 -0.95 10.00
C ILE A 168 3.65 -2.00 9.85
N CYS A 169 4.22 -2.44 10.97
CA CYS A 169 5.21 -3.50 10.97
C CYS A 169 4.54 -4.87 11.00
N VAL A 170 4.95 -5.78 10.10
CA VAL A 170 4.39 -7.15 10.05
C VAL A 170 4.83 -8.05 11.21
N SER A 171 5.83 -7.63 11.99
CA SER A 171 6.37 -8.36 13.13
C SER A 171 6.95 -7.41 14.17
N GLU A 172 7.04 -7.85 15.42
CA GLU A 172 7.62 -7.09 16.52
C GLU A 172 9.13 -6.88 16.30
N THR A 173 9.81 -7.88 15.74
CA THR A 173 11.22 -7.76 15.34
C THR A 173 11.41 -6.63 14.32
N MET A 174 10.51 -6.52 13.34
CA MET A 174 10.58 -5.46 12.34
C MET A 174 10.30 -4.09 12.95
N LYS A 175 9.36 -4.03 13.90
CA LYS A 175 9.06 -2.82 14.65
C LYS A 175 10.27 -2.33 15.44
N LYS A 176 10.90 -3.19 16.25
CA LYS A 176 12.11 -2.83 17.00
C LYS A 176 13.24 -2.35 16.09
N ARG A 177 13.42 -3.02 14.95
CA ARG A 177 14.41 -2.61 13.96
C ARG A 177 14.05 -1.25 13.35
N LEU A 178 12.79 -1.00 13.04
CA LEU A 178 12.35 0.29 12.53
C LEU A 178 12.49 1.41 13.57
N GLU A 179 12.13 1.16 14.83
CA GLU A 179 12.30 2.10 15.96
C GLU A 179 13.77 2.48 16.17
N SER A 180 14.70 1.57 15.88
CA SER A 180 16.15 1.86 15.94
C SER A 180 16.63 2.85 14.86
N ILE A 181 15.84 3.04 13.79
CA ILE A 181 16.17 3.88 12.64
C ILE A 181 15.32 5.15 12.63
N ILE A 182 14.05 5.04 13.02
CA ILE A 182 13.05 6.10 12.98
C ILE A 182 12.38 6.18 14.34
N LYS A 183 12.48 7.35 14.99
CA LYS A 183 11.97 7.58 16.36
C LYS A 183 10.44 7.57 16.47
N LYS A 184 9.69 7.50 15.36
CA LYS A 184 8.24 7.61 15.34
C LYS A 184 7.64 6.41 14.60
N VAL A 185 7.24 5.37 15.34
CA VAL A 185 6.58 4.17 14.82
C VAL A 185 5.24 4.00 15.53
N GLU A 186 4.15 4.19 14.79
CA GLU A 186 2.78 4.03 15.31
C GLU A 186 2.20 2.70 14.79
N GLY A 187 2.22 1.65 15.63
CA GLY A 187 1.50 0.39 15.42
C GLY A 187 2.31 -0.86 15.03
N VAL A 188 1.81 -2.04 15.39
CA VAL A 188 2.35 -3.36 14.98
C VAL A 188 1.21 -4.25 14.50
N CYS A 189 1.29 -4.71 13.26
CA CYS A 189 0.42 -5.78 12.76
C CYS A 189 1.17 -7.10 12.81
N ALA A 190 0.95 -7.91 13.86
CA ALA A 190 1.53 -9.24 13.95
C ALA A 190 0.97 -10.20 12.86
N CYS A 191 1.55 -10.19 11.67
CA CYS A 191 1.20 -11.08 10.56
C CYS A 191 2.34 -12.03 10.18
N ALA A 192 3.58 -11.69 10.52
CA ALA A 192 4.79 -12.42 10.12
C ALA A 192 5.72 -12.80 11.28
N ASN A 193 5.29 -12.67 12.54
CA ASN A 193 6.10 -13.03 13.72
C ASN A 193 6.61 -14.50 13.71
N PHE A 194 6.03 -15.39 12.90
CA PHE A 194 6.42 -16.80 12.82
C PHE A 194 7.17 -17.21 11.54
N LEU A 195 7.26 -16.34 10.52
CA LEU A 195 7.76 -16.72 9.18
C LEU A 195 9.25 -16.43 8.96
N LEU A 196 9.88 -15.60 9.80
CA LEU A 196 11.20 -15.01 9.53
C LEU A 196 12.35 -15.49 10.43
N ASN A 197 12.11 -16.42 11.37
CA ASN A 197 13.12 -16.85 12.36
C ASN A 197 13.86 -18.15 12.00
N ASP A 198 13.77 -18.64 10.76
CA ASP A 198 14.42 -19.89 10.40
C ASP A 198 15.04 -19.81 8.99
N SER A 199 16.38 -19.76 8.95
CA SER A 199 17.19 -19.64 7.74
C SER A 199 17.34 -20.97 6.99
N GLU A 200 17.12 -22.12 7.63
CA GLU A 200 16.99 -23.42 6.92
C GLU A 200 15.59 -23.56 6.30
N TYR A 201 14.57 -22.96 6.93
CA TYR A 201 13.19 -22.98 6.48
C TYR A 201 12.94 -22.26 5.15
N LEU A 202 13.69 -21.19 4.81
CA LEU A 202 13.61 -20.54 3.49
C LEU A 202 13.86 -21.47 2.29
N LYS A 203 14.67 -22.52 2.49
CA LYS A 203 14.92 -23.56 1.48
C LYS A 203 13.79 -24.60 1.40
N TYR A 204 13.05 -24.76 2.49
CA TYR A 204 11.92 -25.69 2.66
C TYR A 204 10.54 -25.03 2.34
N ILE A 205 10.49 -23.69 2.25
CA ILE A 205 9.30 -22.84 2.10
C ILE A 205 8.54 -23.02 0.77
N GLY A 206 9.06 -23.76 -0.20
CA GLY A 206 8.38 -24.02 -1.47
C GLY A 206 7.01 -24.71 -1.33
N GLU A 207 6.86 -25.64 -0.39
CA GLU A 207 5.67 -26.51 -0.34
C GLU A 207 4.84 -26.41 0.96
N ASN A 208 5.46 -26.11 2.12
CA ASN A 208 4.76 -26.12 3.42
C ASN A 208 4.28 -24.74 3.95
N SER A 209 4.63 -23.65 3.27
CA SER A 209 4.31 -22.28 3.71
C SER A 209 2.80 -21.96 3.67
N LYS A 210 2.05 -22.60 2.77
CA LYS A 210 0.58 -22.45 2.67
C LYS A 210 -0.13 -22.84 3.98
N SER A 211 0.34 -23.86 4.69
CA SER A 211 -0.29 -24.37 5.91
C SER A 211 -0.06 -23.45 7.12
N LYS A 212 1.17 -22.94 7.29
CA LYS A 212 1.49 -22.01 8.40
C LYS A 212 0.93 -20.60 8.18
N ILE A 213 0.88 -20.11 6.94
CA ILE A 213 0.16 -18.86 6.61
C ILE A 213 -1.30 -19.00 7.03
N ARG A 214 -1.98 -20.10 6.68
CA ARG A 214 -3.38 -20.33 7.10
C ARG A 214 -3.59 -20.38 8.62
N LYS A 215 -2.62 -20.85 9.40
CA LYS A 215 -2.75 -20.97 10.87
C LYS A 215 -2.48 -19.67 11.63
N HIS A 216 -1.59 -18.80 11.15
CA HIS A 216 -1.10 -17.66 11.94
C HIS A 216 -1.36 -16.29 11.30
N PHE A 217 -1.65 -16.24 10.00
CA PHE A 217 -1.98 -15.02 9.30
C PHE A 217 -3.48 -14.75 9.38
N SER A 218 -3.89 -13.63 9.95
CA SER A 218 -5.29 -13.21 10.01
C SER A 218 -5.49 -11.84 9.38
N VAL A 219 -6.19 -11.82 8.24
CA VAL A 219 -6.67 -10.57 7.62
C VAL A 219 -7.56 -9.79 8.59
N GLN A 220 -8.24 -10.45 9.53
CA GLN A 220 -9.05 -9.76 10.54
C GLN A 220 -8.17 -9.00 11.53
N LYS A 221 -7.12 -9.64 12.04
CA LYS A 221 -6.22 -8.98 12.97
C LYS A 221 -5.49 -7.82 12.31
N MET A 222 -5.01 -8.00 11.07
CA MET A 222 -4.40 -6.88 10.35
C MET A 222 -5.39 -5.75 10.14
N PHE A 223 -6.60 -6.04 9.70
CA PHE A 223 -7.61 -5.01 9.49
C PHE A 223 -7.87 -4.20 10.75
N VAL A 224 -8.05 -4.86 11.91
CA VAL A 224 -8.30 -4.16 13.19
C VAL A 224 -7.16 -3.21 13.55
N GLU A 225 -5.92 -3.67 13.49
CA GLU A 225 -4.76 -2.83 13.81
C GLU A 225 -4.53 -1.72 12.78
N THR A 226 -4.73 -1.98 11.49
CA THR A 226 -4.65 -0.96 10.44
C THR A 226 -5.70 0.14 10.69
N MET A 227 -6.94 -0.23 11.01
CA MET A 227 -7.99 0.74 11.30
C MET A 227 -7.66 1.57 12.54
N ARG A 228 -7.13 0.95 13.61
CA ARG A 228 -6.69 1.70 14.80
C ARG A 228 -5.66 2.77 14.45
N VAL A 229 -4.66 2.44 13.62
CA VAL A 229 -3.64 3.41 13.16
C VAL A 229 -4.28 4.51 12.30
N TYR A 230 -5.26 4.17 11.46
CA TYR A 230 -5.96 5.16 10.64
C TYR A 230 -6.73 6.15 11.51
N ASP A 231 -7.51 5.65 12.47
CA ASP A 231 -8.31 6.46 13.38
C ASP A 231 -7.40 7.39 14.22
N GLU A 232 -6.33 6.86 14.80
CA GLU A 232 -5.33 7.65 15.56
C GLU A 232 -4.69 8.77 14.72
N LEU A 233 -4.39 8.50 13.44
CA LEU A 233 -3.82 9.49 12.54
C LEU A 233 -4.80 10.61 12.17
N LEU A 234 -6.08 10.25 11.95
CA LEU A 234 -7.12 11.18 11.53
C LEU A 234 -7.58 12.05 12.72
N GLU A 235 -7.69 11.50 13.93
CA GLU A 235 -8.02 12.25 15.15
C GLU A 235 -6.96 13.32 15.46
N LYS A 236 -5.68 12.97 15.38
CA LYS A 236 -4.57 13.94 15.57
C LYS A 236 -4.60 15.08 14.56
N SER A 237 -5.16 14.85 13.37
CA SER A 237 -5.25 15.86 12.30
C SER A 237 -6.43 16.81 12.41
N SER A 238 -7.44 16.49 13.22
CA SER A 238 -8.63 17.34 13.44
C SER A 238 -8.48 18.32 14.60
N HIS A 239 -7.40 18.21 15.37
CA HIS A 239 -7.11 19.01 16.57
C HIS A 239 -5.88 19.93 16.44
N GLY A 240 -5.38 20.16 15.23
CA GLY A 240 -4.25 21.06 14.95
C GLY A 240 -4.49 21.93 13.72
#